data_AF-A0A8S9XXG8-F1
#
_entry.id   AF-A0A8S9XXG8-F1
#
_cell.length_a   1.000
_cell.length_b   1.000
_cell.length_c   1.000
_cell.angle_alpha   90.00
_cell.angle_beta   90.00
_cell.angle_gamma   90.00
#
_symmetry.space_group_name_H-M   'P 1'
#
loop_
_entity.id
_entity.type
_entity.pdbx_description
1 polymer ?
#
loop_
_entity_poly.entity_id
_entity_poly.type
_entity_poly.pdbx_seq_one_letter_code
_entity_poly.pdbx_strand_id
1 'polypeptide(L)'
;MDLKISLYVAACGGLPLSDIHPSPPAISSESNRIENATLLSVNDSIPPPESLLAMLKPREGQVFSTRTYSVLKWLVLGLKEPKISYVEPGTYQDILKLPSPDSQIAIEPEPEAIFSLKPHTLSTLGQEWASRTCYEDTLFAFLPCKVEYLHCLIYKGLVSNGLESDGSLLLYTDLKHCLNIATSEWTWGKSMLGINIKVIAVVEYVDSCLTVQHEERTQSDSLVGNENLYFTYLQ
;
A
#
# COMPACT_ATOMS: atom_id res chain seq x y z
N MET A 1 1.60 3.11 12.38
CA MET A 1 3.05 2.85 12.50
C MET A 1 3.36 1.45 12.04
N ASP A 2 2.76 0.43 12.65
CA ASP A 2 2.98 -0.98 12.31
C ASP A 2 2.80 -1.31 10.82
N LEU A 3 1.68 -0.87 10.21
CA LEU A 3 1.47 -1.03 8.75
C LEU A 3 2.65 -0.47 7.92
N LYS A 4 3.09 0.77 8.20
CA LYS A 4 4.19 1.40 7.46
C LYS A 4 5.47 0.58 7.52
N ILE A 5 5.82 0.10 8.72
CA ILE A 5 7.03 -0.72 8.92
C ILE A 5 6.85 -2.06 8.20
N SER A 6 5.68 -2.69 8.32
CA SER A 6 5.39 -3.99 7.73
C SER A 6 5.49 -3.98 6.22
N LEU A 7 4.90 -2.99 5.56
CA LEU A 7 4.95 -2.83 4.12
C LEU A 7 6.36 -2.48 3.63
N TYR A 8 7.07 -1.63 4.37
CA TYR A 8 8.46 -1.31 4.05
C TYR A 8 9.38 -2.53 4.15
N VAL A 9 9.28 -3.32 5.22
CA VAL A 9 10.10 -4.52 5.40
C VAL A 9 9.77 -5.56 4.33
N ALA A 10 8.49 -5.72 3.97
CA ALA A 10 8.08 -6.58 2.86
C ALA A 10 8.69 -6.11 1.54
N ALA A 11 8.65 -4.81 1.24
CA ALA A 11 9.29 -4.23 0.06
C ALA A 11 10.80 -4.47 0.03
N CYS A 12 11.50 -4.33 1.17
CA CYS A 12 12.93 -4.66 1.27
C CYS A 12 13.24 -6.14 1.04
N GLY A 13 12.31 -7.03 1.34
CA GLY A 13 12.46 -8.47 1.12
C GLY A 13 12.14 -8.91 -0.30
N GLY A 14 11.18 -8.25 -0.95
CA GLY A 14 10.64 -8.65 -2.27
C GLY A 14 11.18 -7.86 -3.46
N LEU A 15 11.69 -6.63 -3.26
CA LEU A 15 12.09 -5.74 -4.35
C LEU A 15 13.59 -5.43 -4.35
N PRO A 16 14.18 -5.17 -5.54
CA PRO A 16 15.49 -4.52 -5.63
C PRO A 16 15.46 -3.16 -4.91
N LEU A 17 16.54 -2.81 -4.21
CA LEU A 17 16.63 -1.54 -3.47
C LEU A 17 16.40 -0.30 -4.35
N SER A 18 16.76 -0.36 -5.63
CA SER A 18 16.51 0.69 -6.62
C SER A 18 15.03 0.99 -6.82
N ASP A 19 14.16 -0.01 -6.57
CA ASP A 19 12.75 0.03 -6.90
C ASP A 19 11.89 0.35 -5.66
N ILE A 20 12.53 0.37 -4.47
CA ILE A 20 11.89 0.73 -3.22
C ILE A 20 11.77 2.24 -3.14
N HIS A 21 10.54 2.70 -3.13
CA HIS A 21 10.21 4.11 -3.13
C HIS A 21 9.08 4.43 -2.15
N PRO A 22 9.17 5.57 -1.43
CA PRO A 22 10.34 6.39 -1.23
C PRO A 22 11.48 5.55 -0.64
N SER A 23 12.70 5.86 -1.06
CA SER A 23 13.87 5.08 -0.70
C SER A 23 14.24 5.36 0.76
N PRO A 24 14.66 4.34 1.52
CA PRO A 24 15.11 4.55 2.89
C PRO A 24 16.32 5.51 2.91
N PRO A 25 16.52 6.27 4.01
CA PRO A 25 17.65 7.16 4.13
C PRO A 25 18.94 6.38 3.92
N ALA A 26 19.81 6.91 3.05
CA ALA A 26 20.98 6.22 2.53
C ALA A 26 21.76 5.53 3.66
N ILE A 27 21.78 4.21 3.61
CA ILE A 27 22.70 3.39 4.38
C ILE A 27 24.02 3.47 3.62
N SER A 28 24.76 4.54 3.87
CA SER A 28 25.88 5.04 3.07
C SER A 28 26.84 3.99 2.48
N SER A 29 27.03 4.10 1.15
CA SER A 29 28.31 4.17 0.40
C SER A 29 29.06 2.89 0.03
N GLU A 30 28.43 1.72 -0.03
CA GLU A 30 29.11 0.50 -0.53
C GLU A 30 28.28 -0.18 -1.61
N SER A 31 28.87 -1.12 -2.37
CA SER A 31 28.18 -1.79 -3.49
C SER A 31 26.77 -2.26 -3.12
N ASN A 32 25.81 -2.21 -4.06
CA ASN A 32 24.37 -2.54 -3.86
C ASN A 32 24.10 -3.84 -3.06
N ARG A 33 24.99 -4.84 -3.14
CA ARG A 33 24.87 -6.09 -2.36
C ARG A 33 25.09 -5.91 -0.87
N ILE A 34 26.09 -5.12 -0.49
CA ILE A 34 26.41 -4.82 0.91
C ILE A 34 25.32 -3.94 1.50
N GLU A 35 24.78 -3.01 0.71
CA GLU A 35 23.64 -2.18 1.09
C GLU A 35 22.40 -3.03 1.38
N ASN A 36 22.06 -4.01 0.55
CA ASN A 36 20.94 -4.93 0.80
C ASN A 36 21.12 -5.74 2.09
N ALA A 37 22.29 -6.36 2.30
CA ALA A 37 22.54 -7.13 3.52
C ALA A 37 22.49 -6.24 4.77
N THR A 38 22.99 -5.01 4.68
CA THR A 38 22.93 -4.04 5.77
C THR A 38 21.50 -3.60 6.05
N LEU A 39 20.69 -3.38 5.00
CA LEU A 39 19.29 -3.01 5.11
C LEU A 39 18.47 -4.11 5.81
N LEU A 40 18.66 -5.37 5.42
CA LEU A 40 18.01 -6.51 6.07
C LEU A 40 18.40 -6.60 7.55
N SER A 41 19.68 -6.43 7.88
CA SER A 41 20.15 -6.40 9.27
C SER A 41 19.54 -5.23 10.08
N VAL A 42 19.38 -4.06 9.45
CA VAL A 42 18.70 -2.92 10.06
C VAL A 42 17.23 -3.24 10.31
N ASN A 43 16.55 -3.84 9.34
CA ASN A 43 15.14 -4.25 9.45
C ASN A 43 14.92 -5.29 10.56
N ASP A 44 15.83 -6.26 10.68
CA ASP A 44 15.84 -7.25 11.76
C ASP A 44 16.04 -6.61 13.13
N SER A 45 16.72 -5.47 13.19
CA SER A 45 16.97 -4.73 14.43
C SER A 45 15.78 -3.85 14.86
N ILE A 46 14.77 -3.66 14.01
CA ILE A 46 13.56 -2.91 14.37
C ILE A 46 12.79 -3.73 15.43
N PRO A 47 12.50 -3.16 16.62
CA PRO A 47 11.75 -3.86 17.67
C PRO A 47 10.25 -3.87 17.36
N PRO A 48 9.47 -4.78 17.95
CA PRO A 48 8.02 -4.85 17.76
C PRO A 48 7.31 -3.57 18.24
N PRO A 49 6.11 -3.25 17.72
CA PRO A 49 5.39 -2.01 18.02
C PRO A 49 5.18 -1.75 19.52
N GLU A 50 4.90 -2.77 20.32
CA GLU A 50 4.69 -2.65 21.76
C GLU A 50 5.96 -2.22 22.48
N SER A 51 7.12 -2.69 22.00
CA SER A 51 8.42 -2.26 22.50
C SER A 51 8.70 -0.80 22.13
N LEU A 52 8.39 -0.39 20.89
CA LEU A 52 8.49 1.02 20.48
C LEU A 52 7.63 1.94 21.34
N LEU A 53 6.39 1.54 21.64
CA LEU A 53 5.48 2.28 22.52
C LEU A 53 6.00 2.34 23.95
N ALA A 54 6.51 1.23 24.49
CA ALA A 54 7.11 1.20 25.81
C ALA A 54 8.33 2.13 25.93
N MET A 55 9.09 2.29 24.83
CA MET A 55 10.26 3.17 24.75
C MET A 55 9.92 4.66 24.70
N LEU A 56 8.66 5.04 24.45
CA LEU A 56 8.23 6.44 24.64
C LEU A 56 8.29 6.87 26.12
N LYS A 57 8.37 5.90 27.05
CA LYS A 57 8.63 6.16 28.46
C LYS A 57 10.14 6.02 28.69
N PRO A 58 10.86 7.10 29.07
CA PRO A 58 12.31 7.06 29.19
C PRO A 58 12.75 5.99 30.18
N ARG A 59 13.49 5.00 29.69
CA ARG A 59 14.22 4.02 30.49
C ARG A 59 15.68 4.12 30.11
N GLU A 60 16.55 4.17 31.11
CA GLU A 60 18.00 4.21 30.88
C GLU A 60 18.48 2.92 30.21
N GLY A 61 19.37 3.04 29.22
CA GLY A 61 20.13 1.91 28.66
C GLY A 61 19.65 1.34 27.32
N GLN A 62 18.54 1.80 26.76
CA GLN A 62 18.02 1.27 25.49
C GLN A 62 18.41 2.18 24.31
N VAL A 63 19.35 1.73 23.48
CA VAL A 63 19.92 2.51 22.37
C VAL A 63 19.77 1.74 21.07
N PHE A 64 19.05 2.32 20.10
CA PHE A 64 19.06 1.82 18.72
C PHE A 64 20.42 2.10 18.07
N SER A 65 20.85 1.22 17.17
CA SER A 65 21.92 1.63 16.25
C SER A 65 21.47 2.87 15.49
N THR A 66 22.41 3.78 15.19
CA THR A 66 22.10 5.04 14.49
C THR A 66 21.35 4.79 13.18
N ARG A 67 21.67 3.69 12.48
CA ARG A 67 20.98 3.27 11.24
C ARG A 67 19.53 2.86 11.49
N THR A 68 19.26 2.02 12.49
CA THR A 68 17.89 1.60 12.86
C THR A 68 17.05 2.79 13.28
N TYR A 69 17.62 3.69 14.09
CA TYR A 69 16.95 4.92 14.48
C TYR A 69 16.62 5.82 13.29
N SER A 70 17.57 5.99 12.35
CA SER A 70 17.35 6.79 11.15
C SER A 70 16.23 6.23 10.27
N VAL A 71 16.18 4.92 10.05
CA VAL A 71 15.10 4.26 9.30
C VAL A 71 13.76 4.41 10.02
N LEU A 72 13.70 4.13 11.32
CA LEU A 72 12.48 4.29 12.11
C LEU A 72 11.96 5.73 12.10
N LYS A 73 12.86 6.70 12.32
CA LYS A 73 12.52 8.12 12.27
C LYS A 73 11.96 8.51 10.90
N TRP A 74 12.57 8.01 9.82
CA TRP A 74 12.08 8.24 8.47
C TRP A 74 10.70 7.62 8.23
N LEU A 75 10.48 6.34 8.56
CA LEU A 75 9.20 5.65 8.39
C LEU A 75 8.05 6.33 9.16
N VAL A 76 8.33 6.77 10.39
CA VAL A 76 7.31 7.31 11.29
C VAL A 76 7.08 8.80 11.09
N LEU A 77 8.16 9.58 10.92
CA LEU A 77 8.09 11.05 10.90
C LEU A 77 8.44 11.67 9.54
N GLY A 78 9.21 10.96 8.71
CA GLY A 78 9.60 11.40 7.38
C GLY A 78 8.50 11.16 6.34
N LEU A 79 7.84 10.00 6.41
CA LEU A 79 6.76 9.62 5.51
C LEU A 79 5.42 10.19 5.97
N LYS A 80 5.21 11.48 5.74
CA LYS A 80 4.04 12.23 6.24
C LYS A 80 2.77 12.00 5.42
N GLU A 81 2.89 11.82 4.12
CA GLU A 81 1.78 11.65 3.18
C GLU A 81 1.86 10.31 2.47
N PRO A 82 0.72 9.66 2.14
CA PRO A 82 -0.63 10.02 2.58
C PRO A 82 -0.82 9.77 4.09
N LYS A 83 -1.82 10.42 4.69
CA LYS A 83 -2.24 10.12 6.06
C LYS A 83 -2.90 8.75 6.09
N ILE A 84 -2.32 7.84 6.88
CA ILE A 84 -2.85 6.49 7.07
C ILE A 84 -3.55 6.43 8.42
N SER A 85 -4.83 6.06 8.42
CA SER A 85 -5.64 5.84 9.64
C SER A 85 -6.27 4.46 9.64
N TYR A 86 -6.30 3.82 10.81
CA TYR A 86 -7.06 2.60 11.01
C TYR A 86 -8.56 2.92 11.02
N VAL A 87 -9.35 2.08 10.37
CA VAL A 87 -10.82 2.17 10.33
C VAL A 87 -11.38 1.22 11.37
N GLU A 88 -12.27 1.71 12.23
CA GLU A 88 -12.82 0.92 13.32
C GLU A 88 -13.71 -0.23 12.78
N PRO A 89 -13.62 -1.45 13.36
CA PRO A 89 -14.47 -2.56 12.99
C PRO A 89 -15.96 -2.19 13.07
N GLY A 90 -16.76 -2.70 12.13
CA GLY A 90 -18.20 -2.42 12.05
C GLY A 90 -18.58 -1.17 11.26
N THR A 91 -17.61 -0.32 10.91
CA THR A 91 -17.83 0.85 10.02
C THR A 91 -17.48 0.59 8.56
N TYR A 92 -16.89 -0.57 8.27
CA TYR A 92 -16.31 -0.86 6.96
C TYR A 92 -17.30 -1.39 5.91
N GLN A 93 -18.54 -1.71 6.28
CA GLN A 93 -19.49 -2.26 5.31
C GLN A 93 -19.76 -1.30 4.15
N ASP A 94 -19.78 0.00 4.43
CA ASP A 94 -19.96 1.02 3.40
C ASP A 94 -18.73 1.08 2.48
N ILE A 95 -17.53 0.92 3.05
CA ILE A 95 -16.27 0.89 2.28
C ILE A 95 -16.27 -0.25 1.27
N LEU A 96 -16.68 -1.43 1.70
CA LEU A 96 -16.64 -2.64 0.88
C LEU A 96 -17.79 -2.72 -0.12
N LYS A 97 -18.81 -1.86 0.00
CA LYS A 97 -19.90 -1.75 -0.98
C LYS A 97 -19.60 -0.74 -2.08
N LEU A 98 -18.60 0.11 -1.95
CA LEU A 98 -18.36 1.20 -2.92
C LEU A 98 -18.10 0.70 -4.35
N PRO A 99 -17.33 -0.38 -4.58
CA PRO A 99 -17.19 -0.95 -5.91
C PRO A 99 -18.45 -1.62 -6.48
N SER A 100 -19.46 -1.89 -5.65
CA SER A 100 -20.71 -2.55 -6.05
C SER A 100 -21.86 -2.21 -5.09
N PRO A 101 -22.39 -0.98 -5.13
CA PRO A 101 -23.34 -0.49 -4.12
C PRO A 101 -24.64 -1.30 -4.04
N ASP A 102 -25.08 -1.83 -5.18
CA ASP A 102 -26.32 -2.62 -5.31
C ASP A 102 -26.15 -4.10 -4.94
N SER A 103 -24.92 -4.54 -4.65
CA SER A 103 -24.64 -5.95 -4.46
C SER A 103 -24.92 -6.39 -3.01
N GLN A 104 -25.76 -7.42 -2.86
CA GLN A 104 -26.08 -8.05 -1.57
C GLN A 104 -24.98 -9.03 -1.14
N ILE A 105 -23.72 -8.60 -1.17
CA ILE A 105 -22.59 -9.49 -0.85
C ILE A 105 -22.52 -9.64 0.67
N ALA A 106 -22.71 -10.87 1.15
CA ALA A 106 -22.16 -11.28 2.44
C ALA A 106 -20.64 -11.36 2.28
N ILE A 107 -19.94 -10.46 2.95
CA ILE A 107 -18.48 -10.36 2.85
C ILE A 107 -17.88 -11.37 3.81
N GLU A 108 -17.53 -12.53 3.29
CA GLU A 108 -16.86 -13.59 4.05
C GLU A 108 -15.58 -14.03 3.32
N PRO A 109 -14.42 -14.02 4.00
CA PRO A 109 -14.19 -13.58 5.38
C PRO A 109 -14.21 -12.05 5.54
N GLU A 110 -14.60 -11.58 6.73
CA GLU A 110 -14.44 -10.17 7.11
C GLU A 110 -12.95 -9.81 7.18
N PRO A 111 -12.56 -8.60 6.73
CA PRO A 111 -11.18 -8.15 6.83
C PRO A 111 -10.78 -7.93 8.30
N GLU A 112 -9.62 -8.45 8.68
CA GLU A 112 -9.07 -8.31 10.04
C GLU A 112 -8.70 -6.86 10.39
N ALA A 113 -8.32 -6.08 9.37
CA ALA A 113 -7.98 -4.68 9.52
C ALA A 113 -8.24 -3.91 8.23
N ILE A 114 -8.78 -2.70 8.35
CA ILE A 114 -8.90 -1.75 7.24
C ILE A 114 -8.15 -0.48 7.58
N PHE A 115 -7.44 0.03 6.57
CA PHE A 115 -6.71 1.28 6.66
C PHE A 115 -7.19 2.21 5.55
N SER A 116 -7.39 3.46 5.91
CA SER A 116 -7.77 4.50 4.97
C SER A 116 -6.58 5.44 4.71
N LEU A 117 -6.37 5.79 3.44
CA LEU A 117 -5.18 6.49 2.93
C LEU A 117 -5.52 7.85 2.32
N LYS A 118 -5.48 8.90 3.14
CA LYS A 118 -5.97 10.25 2.81
C LYS A 118 -4.79 11.11 2.36
N PRO A 119 -4.61 11.44 1.07
CA PRO A 119 -3.65 12.44 0.68
C PRO A 119 -4.07 13.79 1.22
N HIS A 120 -3.11 14.60 1.67
CA HIS A 120 -3.39 15.97 2.04
C HIS A 120 -3.79 16.79 0.82
N THR A 121 -4.81 17.63 0.95
CA THR A 121 -5.37 18.43 -0.16
C THR A 121 -4.36 19.40 -0.78
N LEU A 122 -3.36 19.81 0.00
CA LEU A 122 -2.24 20.65 -0.46
C LEU A 122 -1.00 19.86 -0.92
N SER A 123 -1.03 18.53 -0.85
CA SER A 123 0.05 17.70 -1.41
C SER A 123 -0.05 17.69 -2.93
N THR A 124 1.07 17.48 -3.63
CA THR A 124 1.08 17.33 -5.09
C THR A 124 0.07 16.29 -5.55
N LEU A 125 0.05 15.11 -4.91
CA LEU A 125 -0.89 14.03 -5.23
C LEU A 125 -2.35 14.45 -4.98
N GLY A 126 -2.63 15.13 -3.86
CA GLY A 126 -3.97 15.61 -3.55
C GLY A 126 -4.47 16.70 -4.51
N GLN A 127 -3.59 17.59 -4.96
CA GLN A 127 -3.92 18.63 -5.94
C GLN A 127 -4.13 18.05 -7.35
N GLU A 128 -3.26 17.13 -7.77
CA GLU A 128 -3.39 16.42 -9.04
C GLU A 128 -4.70 15.63 -9.07
N TRP A 129 -5.01 14.89 -8.00
CA TRP A 129 -6.28 14.18 -7.86
C TRP A 129 -7.48 15.13 -7.92
N ALA A 130 -7.51 16.17 -7.08
CA ALA A 130 -8.61 17.13 -7.04
C ALA A 130 -8.83 17.87 -8.36
N SER A 131 -7.77 18.08 -9.16
CA SER A 131 -7.87 18.71 -10.48
C SER A 131 -8.49 17.80 -11.55
N ARG A 132 -8.45 16.49 -11.35
CA ARG A 132 -9.08 15.50 -12.25
C ARG A 132 -10.54 15.27 -11.86
N THR A 133 -10.80 15.11 -10.56
CA THR A 133 -12.15 14.81 -10.05
C THR A 133 -13.08 16.02 -9.98
N CYS A 134 -12.61 17.23 -10.29
CA CYS A 134 -13.48 18.41 -10.29
C CYS A 134 -14.38 18.51 -11.54
N TYR A 135 -14.10 17.73 -12.58
CA TYR A 135 -14.86 17.72 -13.83
C TYR A 135 -15.47 16.36 -14.18
N GLU A 136 -15.08 15.31 -13.45
CA GLU A 136 -15.38 13.94 -13.82
C GLU A 136 -15.80 13.13 -12.60
N ASP A 137 -16.74 12.21 -12.83
CA ASP A 137 -17.20 11.30 -11.80
C ASP A 137 -16.12 10.27 -11.47
N THR A 138 -16.10 9.84 -10.21
CA THR A 138 -15.21 8.79 -9.74
C THR A 138 -15.97 7.50 -9.48
N LEU A 139 -15.28 6.40 -9.73
CA LEU A 139 -15.75 5.05 -9.49
C LEU A 139 -14.78 4.33 -8.56
N PHE A 140 -15.23 3.18 -8.05
CA PHE A 140 -14.45 2.37 -7.13
C PHE A 140 -14.29 0.95 -7.64
N ALA A 141 -13.12 0.39 -7.41
CA ALA A 141 -12.84 -1.01 -7.70
C ALA A 141 -11.88 -1.63 -6.67
N PHE A 142 -11.85 -2.95 -6.64
CA PHE A 142 -10.88 -3.74 -5.90
C PHE A 142 -9.67 -4.05 -6.76
N LEU A 143 -8.50 -4.00 -6.12
CA LEU A 143 -7.23 -4.41 -6.68
C LEU A 143 -6.56 -5.40 -5.72
N PRO A 144 -6.41 -6.69 -6.08
CA PRO A 144 -5.58 -7.60 -5.31
C PRO A 144 -4.12 -7.12 -5.38
N CYS A 145 -3.47 -6.99 -4.22
CA CYS A 145 -2.12 -6.45 -4.15
C CYS A 145 -1.14 -7.47 -3.61
N LYS A 146 0.03 -7.53 -4.24
CA LYS A 146 1.22 -8.12 -3.61
C LYS A 146 1.79 -7.14 -2.60
N VAL A 147 2.12 -7.66 -1.42
CA VAL A 147 2.49 -6.88 -0.24
C VAL A 147 3.79 -6.10 -0.45
N GLU A 148 4.75 -6.71 -1.15
CA GLU A 148 6.05 -6.10 -1.47
C GLU A 148 5.95 -4.79 -2.26
N TYR A 149 4.90 -4.58 -3.06
CA TYR A 149 4.72 -3.33 -3.82
C TYR A 149 3.95 -2.27 -3.07
N LEU A 150 3.25 -2.60 -1.98
CA LEU A 150 2.35 -1.67 -1.29
C LEU A 150 3.06 -0.46 -0.70
N HIS A 151 4.31 -0.59 -0.22
CA HIS A 151 5.08 0.57 0.22
C HIS A 151 5.20 1.60 -0.92
N CYS A 152 5.62 1.15 -2.10
CA CYS A 152 5.71 2.00 -3.29
C CYS A 152 4.35 2.54 -3.70
N LEU A 153 3.33 1.67 -3.72
CA LEU A 153 1.98 1.99 -4.13
C LEU A 153 1.39 3.15 -3.33
N ILE A 154 1.53 3.09 -2.00
CA ILE A 154 0.97 4.08 -1.08
C ILE A 154 1.60 5.46 -1.28
N TYR A 155 2.90 5.50 -1.54
CA TYR A 155 3.66 6.75 -1.52
C TYR A 155 3.94 7.35 -2.89
N LYS A 156 3.92 6.55 -3.96
CA LYS A 156 4.12 7.02 -5.34
C LYS A 156 2.86 6.95 -6.20
N GLY A 157 1.81 6.26 -5.77
CA GLY A 157 0.71 5.90 -6.65
C GLY A 157 1.00 4.59 -7.40
N LEU A 158 0.19 4.27 -8.41
CA LEU A 158 0.45 3.13 -9.30
C LEU A 158 1.69 3.44 -10.14
N VAL A 159 2.80 2.82 -9.75
CA VAL A 159 3.99 2.71 -10.58
C VAL A 159 3.79 1.52 -11.52
N SER A 160 4.37 1.58 -12.72
CA SER A 160 4.33 0.56 -13.76
C SER A 160 4.51 -0.90 -13.33
N ASN A 161 5.04 -1.15 -12.14
CA ASN A 161 5.25 -2.49 -11.58
C ASN A 161 3.97 -3.17 -11.10
N GLY A 162 2.88 -2.42 -10.91
CA GLY A 162 1.53 -2.97 -10.70
C GLY A 162 0.74 -3.16 -12.00
N LEU A 163 1.33 -2.77 -13.13
CA LEU A 163 0.72 -2.95 -14.44
C LEU A 163 1.10 -4.33 -14.99
N GLU A 164 0.19 -4.90 -15.76
CA GLU A 164 0.46 -6.04 -16.63
C GLU A 164 1.59 -5.70 -17.60
N SER A 165 2.12 -6.73 -18.26
CA SER A 165 3.25 -6.57 -19.20
C SER A 165 2.99 -5.57 -20.34
N ASP A 166 1.73 -5.25 -20.62
CA ASP A 166 1.27 -4.28 -21.62
C ASP A 166 1.01 -2.87 -21.04
N GLY A 167 1.25 -2.65 -19.75
CA GLY A 167 0.98 -1.40 -19.07
C GLY A 167 -0.48 -1.22 -18.64
N SER A 168 -1.33 -2.27 -18.71
CA SER A 168 -2.70 -2.20 -18.25
C SER A 168 -2.83 -2.55 -16.75
N LEU A 169 -3.91 -2.08 -16.11
CA LEU A 169 -4.24 -2.43 -14.73
C LEU A 169 -5.58 -3.14 -14.69
N LEU A 170 -5.63 -4.32 -14.07
CA LEU A 170 -6.87 -5.05 -13.87
C LEU A 170 -7.51 -4.66 -12.54
N LEU A 171 -8.72 -4.13 -12.63
CA LEU A 171 -9.56 -3.72 -11.51
C LEU A 171 -10.84 -4.58 -11.51
N TYR A 172 -11.37 -4.86 -10.32
CA TYR A 172 -12.48 -5.80 -10.15
C TYR A 172 -13.58 -5.19 -9.29
N THR A 173 -14.83 -5.49 -9.59
CA THR A 173 -15.97 -5.10 -8.76
C THR A 173 -16.37 -6.20 -7.76
N ASP A 174 -15.97 -7.45 -8.00
CA ASP A 174 -16.24 -8.59 -7.13
C ASP A 174 -15.10 -8.84 -6.13
N LEU A 175 -15.34 -8.49 -4.86
CA LEU A 175 -14.40 -8.76 -3.76
C LEU A 175 -14.11 -10.26 -3.58
N LYS A 176 -15.10 -11.14 -3.77
CA LYS A 176 -14.92 -12.59 -3.61
C LYS A 176 -13.96 -13.13 -4.66
N HIS A 177 -14.06 -12.64 -5.89
CA HIS A 177 -13.10 -12.94 -6.94
C HIS A 177 -11.68 -12.50 -6.52
N CYS A 178 -11.51 -11.26 -6.07
CA CYS A 178 -10.23 -10.74 -5.60
C CYS A 178 -9.62 -11.58 -4.47
N LEU A 179 -10.43 -12.01 -3.49
CA LEU A 179 -9.98 -12.84 -2.38
C LEU A 179 -9.45 -14.21 -2.85
N ASN A 180 -10.03 -14.77 -3.91
CA ASN A 180 -9.62 -16.06 -4.48
C ASN A 180 -8.30 -15.97 -5.26
N ILE A 181 -8.06 -14.85 -5.95
CA ILE A 181 -6.84 -14.66 -6.75
C ILE A 181 -5.69 -14.02 -5.96
N ALA A 182 -5.99 -13.27 -4.91
CA ALA A 182 -4.99 -12.65 -4.05
C ALA A 182 -4.20 -13.69 -3.25
N THR A 183 -2.89 -13.52 -3.23
CA THR A 183 -1.94 -14.36 -2.49
C THR A 183 -1.68 -13.80 -1.08
N SER A 184 -1.49 -14.70 -0.10
CA SER A 184 -1.01 -14.29 1.22
C SER A 184 0.51 -14.29 1.23
N GLU A 185 1.11 -13.17 1.65
CA GLU A 185 2.55 -12.92 1.54
C GLU A 185 3.17 -12.56 2.88
N TRP A 186 4.47 -12.82 2.99
CA TRP A 186 5.24 -12.58 4.21
C TRP A 186 5.48 -11.09 4.43
N THR A 187 5.32 -10.67 5.68
CA THR A 187 5.53 -9.28 6.13
C THR A 187 6.66 -9.22 7.15
N TRP A 188 6.72 -8.11 7.89
CA TRP A 188 7.55 -8.00 9.07
C TRP A 188 7.13 -8.98 10.17
N GLY A 189 8.00 -9.93 10.50
CA GLY A 189 7.75 -10.99 11.49
C GLY A 189 7.45 -10.54 12.93
N LYS A 190 7.50 -9.22 13.20
CA LYS A 190 7.20 -8.60 14.49
C LYS A 190 5.96 -7.70 14.44
N SER A 191 5.21 -7.75 13.33
CA SER A 191 4.00 -6.96 13.14
C SER A 191 2.84 -7.47 14.00
N MET A 192 1.99 -6.54 14.44
CA MET A 192 0.71 -6.86 15.07
C MET A 192 -0.37 -7.21 14.05
N LEU A 193 -0.14 -6.94 12.75
CA LEU A 193 -1.04 -7.30 11.64
C LEU A 193 -0.90 -8.77 11.20
N GLY A 194 0.01 -9.50 11.84
CA GLY A 194 0.38 -10.86 11.43
C GLY A 194 1.59 -10.88 10.51
N ILE A 195 2.21 -12.06 10.46
CA ILE A 195 3.45 -12.33 9.72
C ILE A 195 3.19 -12.73 8.26
N ASN A 196 1.94 -13.08 7.95
CA ASN A 196 1.49 -13.45 6.62
C ASN A 196 0.12 -12.79 6.41
N ILE A 197 0.03 -11.88 5.46
CA ILE A 197 -1.18 -11.09 5.20
C ILE A 197 -1.60 -11.22 3.75
N LYS A 198 -2.90 -11.09 3.52
CA LYS A 198 -3.49 -10.92 2.19
C LYS A 198 -4.06 -9.51 2.12
N VAL A 199 -3.73 -8.77 1.06
CA VAL A 199 -4.15 -7.36 0.93
C VAL A 199 -4.93 -7.15 -0.35
N ILE A 200 -6.05 -6.46 -0.20
CA ILE A 200 -6.86 -5.95 -1.31
C ILE A 200 -6.98 -4.45 -1.10
N ALA A 201 -6.65 -3.67 -2.12
CA ALA A 201 -6.89 -2.24 -2.13
C ALA A 201 -8.29 -1.95 -2.68
N VAL A 202 -8.98 -0.97 -2.06
CA VAL A 202 -10.11 -0.28 -2.68
C VAL A 202 -9.56 0.97 -3.34
N VAL A 203 -9.80 1.10 -4.63
CA VAL A 203 -9.19 2.11 -5.49
C VAL A 203 -10.27 3.02 -6.03
N GLU A 204 -10.11 4.32 -5.80
CA GLU A 204 -10.86 5.35 -6.52
C GLU A 204 -10.16 5.66 -7.84
N TYR A 205 -10.93 5.74 -8.92
CA TYR A 205 -10.43 6.11 -10.24
C TYR A 205 -11.46 6.98 -10.97
N VAL A 206 -10.99 7.73 -11.96
CA VAL A 206 -11.84 8.60 -12.79
C VAL A 206 -12.49 7.78 -13.90
N ASP A 207 -13.79 7.93 -14.13
CA ASP A 207 -14.55 7.10 -15.08
C ASP A 207 -13.95 7.13 -16.51
N SER A 208 -13.50 8.30 -16.98
CA SER A 208 -12.88 8.43 -18.32
C SER A 208 -11.58 7.65 -18.51
N CYS A 209 -10.92 7.22 -17.43
CA CYS A 209 -9.71 6.40 -17.50
C CYS A 209 -10.02 4.95 -17.91
N LEU A 210 -11.30 4.56 -18.01
CA LEU A 210 -11.70 3.25 -18.48
C LEU A 210 -11.92 3.23 -19.99
N THR A 211 -11.09 2.45 -20.69
CA THR A 211 -11.60 1.75 -21.87
C THR A 211 -12.27 0.47 -21.36
N VAL A 212 -13.57 0.56 -21.08
CA VAL A 212 -14.35 -0.55 -20.49
C VAL A 212 -14.31 -1.76 -21.42
N GLN A 213 -13.45 -2.74 -21.11
CA GLN A 213 -13.69 -4.12 -21.55
C GLN A 213 -14.64 -4.73 -20.54
N HIS A 214 -15.93 -4.60 -20.83
CA HIS A 214 -16.93 -5.45 -20.23
C HIS A 214 -16.65 -6.86 -20.78
N GLU A 215 -15.82 -7.63 -20.08
CA GLU A 215 -15.41 -8.97 -20.51
C GLU A 215 -16.59 -9.95 -20.31
N GLU A 216 -17.66 -9.77 -21.08
CA GLU A 216 -18.49 -10.90 -21.51
C GLU A 216 -17.60 -11.73 -22.43
N ARG A 217 -16.87 -12.69 -21.83
CA ARG A 217 -16.00 -13.67 -22.48
C ARG A 217 -16.26 -13.84 -23.98
N THR A 218 -15.57 -13.05 -24.81
CA THR A 218 -15.17 -13.44 -26.16
C THR A 218 -14.13 -12.46 -26.71
N GLN A 219 -12.89 -12.96 -26.80
CA GLN A 219 -11.81 -12.53 -27.68
C GLN A 219 -11.22 -11.11 -27.49
N SER A 220 -10.05 -11.11 -26.86
CA SER A 220 -8.82 -10.37 -27.18
C SER A 220 -8.94 -8.99 -27.82
N ASP A 221 -8.49 -7.96 -27.10
CA ASP A 221 -7.36 -7.11 -27.55
C ASP A 221 -6.83 -6.23 -26.41
N SER A 222 -5.51 -6.09 -26.31
CA SER A 222 -4.76 -5.30 -25.32
C SER A 222 -4.72 -3.81 -25.69
N LEU A 223 -4.80 -2.90 -24.72
CA LEU A 223 -4.54 -1.47 -24.94
C LEU A 223 -3.76 -0.79 -23.81
N VAL A 224 -2.86 0.09 -24.25
CA VAL A 224 -1.86 0.86 -23.49
C VAL A 224 -2.48 2.16 -22.98
N GLY A 225 -2.60 2.30 -21.66
CA GLY A 225 -2.92 3.55 -21.00
C GLY A 225 -1.65 4.22 -20.45
N ASN A 226 -1.16 5.25 -21.13
CA ASN A 226 -0.30 6.22 -20.46
C ASN A 226 -1.20 7.11 -19.63
N GLU A 227 -1.12 7.03 -18.30
CA GLU A 227 -1.16 8.16 -17.36
C GLU A 227 -1.28 7.66 -15.91
N ASN A 228 -0.59 8.37 -15.02
CA ASN A 228 -0.52 8.10 -13.58
C ASN A 228 -1.91 7.79 -12.99
N LEU A 229 -2.11 6.54 -12.52
CA LEU A 229 -3.23 6.20 -11.67
C LEU A 229 -2.89 6.61 -10.23
N TYR A 230 -3.65 7.57 -9.72
CA TYR A 230 -3.50 8.10 -8.37
C TYR A 230 -4.46 7.37 -7.43
N PHE A 231 -3.95 6.73 -6.38
CA PHE A 231 -4.81 6.20 -5.32
C PHE A 231 -5.25 7.32 -4.40
N THR A 232 -6.57 7.49 -4.28
CA THR A 232 -7.14 8.21 -3.14
C THR A 232 -8.36 7.46 -2.63
N TYR A 233 -8.18 6.83 -1.47
CA TYR A 233 -9.15 6.78 -0.37
C TYR A 233 -10.47 6.01 -0.46
N LEU A 234 -11.06 5.84 0.74
CA LEU A 234 -12.48 5.86 1.13
C LEU A 234 -12.53 5.56 2.66
N GLN A 235 -13.01 6.36 3.62
CA GLN A 235 -13.64 7.69 3.74
C GLN A 235 -13.23 8.34 5.09
#